data_AF-A0A8T3MBC7-F1
#
_entry.id   AF-A0A8T3MBC7-F1
#
_cell.length_a   1.000
_cell.length_b   1.000
_cell.length_c   1.000
_cell.angle_alpha   90.00
_cell.angle_beta   90.00
_cell.angle_gamma   90.00
#
_symmetry.space_group_name_H-M   'P 1'
#
loop_
_entity.id
_entity.type
_entity.pdbx_description
1 polymer ?
#
loop_
_entity_poly.entity_id
_entity_poly.type
_entity_poly.pdbx_seq_one_letter_code
_entity_poly.pdbx_strand_id
1 'polypeptide(L)'
;MDLVLIVLRLIHIVSGVLWVGGAFLVFRFVEPAIKDLGPQGEPFMSRVGPRLPPYFITVSGLTVLAGTALFWIDSGGDPIGWITRDATGLAFGIGGIAAWIAFLLGPIAFKPIFEEMEAAAAAMKSAGGPPTQEMVARMEAVQERLARVNVVDLVMLGIAVVTMAIARYL
;
A
#
# COMPACT_ATOMS: atom_id res chain seq x y z
N MET A 1 -22.15 3.39 22.87
CA MET A 1 -21.63 3.18 21.50
C MET A 1 -22.22 1.89 20.99
N ASP A 2 -22.74 1.89 19.77
CA ASP A 2 -23.21 0.68 19.09
C ASP A 2 -22.04 -0.32 18.95
N LEU A 3 -22.29 -1.60 19.21
CA LEU A 3 -21.32 -2.68 19.05
C LEU A 3 -20.75 -2.70 17.62
N VAL A 4 -21.59 -2.40 16.62
CA VAL A 4 -21.18 -2.35 15.21
C VAL A 4 -20.06 -1.34 14.99
N LEU A 5 -20.19 -0.13 15.55
CA LEU A 5 -19.18 0.93 15.43
C LEU A 5 -17.86 0.53 16.09
N ILE A 6 -17.91 -0.15 17.25
CA ILE A 6 -16.71 -0.63 17.93
C ILE A 6 -15.99 -1.66 17.06
N VAL A 7 -16.71 -2.64 16.53
CA VAL A 7 -16.14 -3.69 15.68
C VAL A 7 -15.53 -3.09 14.41
N LEU A 8 -16.23 -2.20 13.72
CA LEU A 8 -15.71 -1.54 12.52
C LEU A 8 -14.45 -0.72 12.82
N ARG A 9 -14.41 0.03 13.94
CA ARG A 9 -13.22 0.78 14.36
C ARG A 9 -12.05 -0.13 14.65
N LEU A 10 -12.27 -1.25 15.36
CA LEU A 10 -11.23 -2.22 15.63
C LEU A 10 -10.67 -2.82 14.33
N ILE A 11 -11.53 -3.24 13.40
CA ILE A 11 -11.10 -3.75 12.09
C ILE A 11 -10.29 -2.68 11.36
N HIS A 12 -10.82 -1.47 11.22
CA HIS A 12 -10.17 -0.38 10.50
C HIS A 12 -8.79 -0.06 11.07
N ILE A 13 -8.71 0.17 12.39
CA ILE A 13 -7.47 0.61 13.04
C ILE A 13 -6.43 -0.50 13.05
N VAL A 14 -6.79 -1.73 13.45
CA VAL A 14 -5.83 -2.84 13.55
C VAL A 14 -5.30 -3.20 12.16
N SER A 15 -6.17 -3.31 11.16
CA SER A 15 -5.73 -3.59 9.79
C SER A 15 -4.93 -2.42 9.20
N GLY A 16 -5.29 -1.18 9.51
CA GLY A 16 -4.55 0.01 9.07
C GLY A 16 -3.13 0.07 9.65
N VAL A 17 -2.96 -0.27 10.93
CA VAL A 17 -1.64 -0.38 11.57
C VAL A 17 -0.77 -1.44 10.89
N LEU A 18 -1.34 -2.62 10.60
CA LEU A 18 -0.65 -3.69 9.90
C LEU A 18 -0.27 -3.28 8.47
N TRP A 19 -1.18 -2.61 7.77
CA TRP A 19 -0.94 -2.16 6.41
C TRP A 19 0.14 -1.09 6.34
N VAL A 20 -0.04 0.04 7.04
CA VAL A 20 0.88 1.18 6.98
C VAL A 20 2.25 0.79 7.54
N GLY A 21 2.28 0.10 8.69
CA GLY A 21 3.52 -0.36 9.29
C GLY A 21 4.25 -1.37 8.41
N GLY A 22 3.51 -2.31 7.80
CA GLY A 22 4.05 -3.28 6.86
C GLY A 22 4.62 -2.63 5.61
N ALA A 23 3.89 -1.69 5.00
CA ALA A 23 4.32 -0.98 3.80
C ALA A 23 5.60 -0.17 4.08
N PHE A 24 5.64 0.58 5.17
CA PHE A 24 6.82 1.33 5.58
C PHE A 24 8.03 0.43 5.82
N LEU A 25 7.85 -0.68 6.56
CA LEU A 25 8.92 -1.64 6.81
C LEU A 25 9.46 -2.25 5.51
N VAL A 26 8.55 -2.71 4.64
CA VAL A 26 8.91 -3.40 3.40
C VAL A 26 9.63 -2.44 2.45
N PHE A 27 9.02 -1.30 2.13
CA PHE A 27 9.55 -0.39 1.13
C PHE A 27 10.83 0.30 1.58
N ARG A 28 10.98 0.58 2.89
CA ARG A 28 12.09 1.39 3.38
C ARG A 28 13.31 0.60 3.84
N PHE A 29 13.12 -0.67 4.23
CA PHE A 29 14.18 -1.49 4.81
C PHE A 29 14.32 -2.84 4.13
N VAL A 30 13.23 -3.59 3.95
CA VAL A 30 13.31 -4.96 3.44
C VAL A 30 13.67 -4.98 1.95
N GLU A 31 12.95 -4.23 1.13
CA GLU A 31 13.18 -4.18 -0.31
C GLU A 31 14.59 -3.65 -0.66
N PRO A 32 15.07 -2.52 -0.08
CA PRO A 32 16.45 -2.07 -0.30
C PRO A 32 17.49 -3.10 0.12
N ALA A 33 17.33 -3.75 1.28
CA ALA A 33 18.28 -4.77 1.75
C ALA A 33 18.33 -5.97 0.79
N ILE A 34 17.19 -6.39 0.25
CA ILE A 34 17.14 -7.49 -0.73
C ILE A 34 17.81 -7.08 -2.04
N LYS A 35 17.61 -5.83 -2.48
CA LYS A 35 18.28 -5.29 -3.65
C LYS A 35 19.80 -5.29 -3.47
N ASP A 36 20.29 -4.83 -2.32
CA ASP A 36 21.73 -4.77 -2.00
C ASP A 36 22.37 -6.17 -1.92
N LEU A 37 21.61 -7.17 -1.44
CA LEU A 37 22.04 -8.58 -1.41
C LEU A 37 22.10 -9.23 -2.80
N GLY A 38 21.44 -8.65 -3.81
CA GLY A 38 21.38 -9.18 -5.15
C GLY A 38 20.93 -10.66 -5.18
N PRO A 39 21.67 -11.57 -5.82
CA PRO A 39 21.32 -13.00 -5.88
C PRO A 39 21.16 -13.69 -4.51
N GLN A 40 21.83 -13.19 -3.46
CA GLN A 40 21.72 -13.77 -2.12
C GLN A 40 20.34 -13.51 -1.48
N GLY A 41 19.57 -12.54 -1.99
CA GLY A 41 18.22 -12.24 -1.55
C GLY A 41 17.14 -13.19 -2.11
N GLU A 42 17.43 -13.95 -3.17
CA GLU A 42 16.45 -14.82 -3.84
C GLU A 42 15.81 -15.88 -2.90
N PRO A 43 16.55 -16.58 -2.03
CA PRO A 43 15.95 -17.58 -1.12
C PRO A 43 14.95 -16.97 -0.14
N PHE A 44 15.17 -15.73 0.29
CA PHE A 44 14.22 -15.01 1.14
C PHE A 44 12.96 -14.65 0.34
N MET A 45 13.14 -14.05 -0.84
CA MET A 45 12.01 -13.62 -1.68
C MET A 45 11.17 -14.77 -2.22
N SER A 46 11.77 -15.92 -2.54
CA SER A 46 11.01 -17.11 -2.95
C SER A 46 10.07 -17.63 -1.86
N ARG A 47 10.40 -17.41 -0.58
CA ARG A 47 9.53 -17.78 0.54
C ARG A 47 8.55 -16.67 0.89
N VAL A 48 8.99 -15.42 0.94
CA VAL A 48 8.16 -14.31 1.46
C VAL A 48 7.31 -13.67 0.37
N GLY A 49 7.84 -13.53 -0.84
CA GLY A 49 7.20 -12.88 -1.98
C GLY A 49 5.75 -13.33 -2.23
N PRO A 50 5.46 -14.64 -2.35
CA PRO A 50 4.10 -15.12 -2.57
C PRO A 50 3.11 -14.81 -1.44
N ARG A 51 3.60 -14.49 -0.24
CA ARG A 51 2.78 -14.19 0.95
C ARG A 51 2.46 -12.70 1.10
N LEU A 52 3.27 -11.82 0.50
CA LEU A 52 3.09 -10.36 0.63
C LEU A 52 1.82 -9.85 -0.07
N PRO A 53 1.52 -10.21 -1.34
CA PRO A 53 0.30 -9.74 -1.99
C PRO A 53 -1.00 -10.12 -1.25
N PRO A 54 -1.25 -11.39 -0.86
CA PRO A 54 -2.47 -11.73 -0.13
C PRO A 54 -2.51 -11.08 1.25
N TYR A 55 -1.37 -10.90 1.92
CA TYR A 55 -1.32 -10.14 3.18
C TYR A 55 -1.79 -8.69 2.97
N PHE A 56 -1.14 -7.97 2.05
CA PHE A 56 -1.42 -6.54 1.84
C PHE A 56 -2.82 -6.29 1.30
N ILE A 57 -3.34 -7.10 0.37
CA ILE A 57 -4.71 -6.93 -0.13
C ILE A 57 -5.75 -7.14 0.99
N THR A 58 -5.51 -8.09 1.90
CA THR A 58 -6.40 -8.34 3.03
C THR A 58 -6.38 -7.18 4.02
N VAL A 59 -5.20 -6.77 4.51
CA VAL A 59 -5.15 -5.71 5.54
C VAL A 59 -5.57 -4.35 4.98
N SER A 60 -5.17 -4.00 3.74
CA SER A 60 -5.58 -2.75 3.11
C SER A 60 -7.07 -2.73 2.77
N GLY A 61 -7.61 -3.82 2.23
CA GLY A 61 -9.04 -3.96 1.95
C GLY A 61 -9.90 -3.86 3.20
N LEU A 62 -9.52 -4.55 4.29
CA LEU A 62 -10.21 -4.42 5.58
C LEU A 62 -10.16 -2.99 6.11
N THR A 63 -9.02 -2.32 5.99
CA THR A 63 -8.85 -0.92 6.43
C THR A 63 -9.82 -0.03 5.67
N VAL A 64 -9.76 -0.06 4.34
CA VAL A 64 -10.47 0.88 3.48
C VAL A 64 -11.98 0.64 3.50
N LEU A 65 -12.43 -0.62 3.50
CA LEU A 65 -13.86 -0.94 3.55
C LEU A 65 -14.47 -0.59 4.90
N ALA A 66 -13.81 -0.94 6.01
CA ALA A 66 -14.30 -0.59 7.34
C ALA A 66 -14.28 0.94 7.56
N GLY A 67 -13.23 1.62 7.08
CA GLY A 67 -13.13 3.08 7.14
C GLY A 67 -14.22 3.78 6.34
N THR A 68 -14.53 3.28 5.14
CA THR A 68 -15.62 3.81 4.30
C THR A 68 -16.98 3.61 4.97
N ALA A 69 -17.22 2.44 5.57
CA ALA A 69 -18.46 2.19 6.32
C ALA A 69 -18.58 3.12 7.55
N LEU A 70 -17.50 3.30 8.31
CA LEU A 70 -17.48 4.25 9.43
C LEU A 70 -17.77 5.67 8.98
N PHE A 71 -17.11 6.11 7.91
CA PHE A 71 -17.31 7.44 7.33
C PHE A 71 -18.76 7.67 6.92
N TRP A 72 -19.38 6.68 6.27
CA TRP A 72 -20.80 6.73 5.90
C TRP A 72 -21.71 6.85 7.13
N ILE A 73 -21.49 6.02 8.16
CA ILE A 73 -22.30 6.02 9.38
C ILE A 73 -22.15 7.35 10.14
N ASP A 74 -20.92 7.81 10.35
CA ASP A 74 -20.64 9.06 11.08
C ASP A 74 -21.17 10.29 10.33
N SER A 75 -21.22 10.24 8.98
CA SER A 75 -21.84 11.29 8.16
C SER A 75 -23.38 11.33 8.23
N GLY A 76 -24.02 10.33 8.82
CA GLY A 76 -25.48 10.19 8.82
C GLY A 76 -26.08 9.94 7.43
N GLY A 77 -25.28 9.39 6.49
CA GLY A 77 -25.68 9.20 5.09
C GLY A 77 -25.53 10.42 4.19
N ASP A 78 -24.96 11.53 4.69
CA ASP A 78 -24.65 12.73 3.91
C ASP A 78 -23.16 13.10 4.00
N PRO A 79 -22.28 12.32 3.33
CA PRO A 79 -20.83 12.54 3.38
C PRO A 79 -20.41 13.90 2.81
N ILE A 80 -21.07 14.36 1.74
CA ILE A 80 -20.74 15.63 1.09
C ILE A 80 -21.14 16.82 1.96
N GLY A 81 -22.34 16.79 2.53
CA GLY A 81 -22.76 17.80 3.49
C GLY A 81 -21.89 17.80 4.73
N TRP A 82 -21.46 16.63 5.22
CA TRP A 82 -20.56 16.55 6.38
C TRP A 82 -19.18 17.15 6.10
N ILE A 83 -18.52 16.76 4.99
CA ILE A 83 -17.22 17.30 4.58
C ILE A 83 -17.24 18.84 4.44
N THR A 84 -18.35 19.41 3.97
CA THR A 84 -18.43 20.85 3.70
C THR A 84 -18.74 21.70 4.94
N ARG A 85 -19.33 21.12 5.98
CA ARG A 85 -19.74 21.85 7.19
C ARG A 85 -18.91 21.58 8.44
N ASP A 86 -18.08 20.53 8.42
CA ASP A 86 -17.40 20.00 9.59
C ASP A 86 -15.94 19.66 9.28
N ALA A 87 -15.01 20.20 10.08
CA ALA A 87 -13.58 19.99 9.90
C ALA A 87 -13.16 18.53 10.16
N THR A 88 -13.84 17.82 11.06
CA THR A 88 -13.63 16.39 11.29
C THR A 88 -14.05 15.58 10.08
N GLY A 89 -15.21 15.91 9.50
CA GLY A 89 -15.69 15.28 8.26
C GLY A 89 -14.72 15.50 7.09
N LEU A 90 -14.21 16.72 6.94
CA LEU A 90 -13.20 17.05 5.92
C LEU A 90 -11.90 16.27 6.11
N ALA A 91 -11.37 16.22 7.35
CA ALA A 91 -10.14 15.50 7.64
C ALA A 91 -10.26 14.00 7.35
N PHE A 92 -11.36 13.37 7.78
CA PHE A 92 -11.63 11.97 7.44
C PHE A 92 -11.84 11.75 5.94
N GLY A 93 -12.48 12.70 5.23
CA GLY A 93 -12.64 12.64 3.78
C GLY A 93 -11.31 12.66 3.02
N ILE A 94 -10.40 13.59 3.38
CA ILE A 94 -9.07 13.69 2.77
C ILE A 94 -8.28 12.40 3.03
N GLY A 95 -8.26 11.94 4.28
CA GLY A 95 -7.54 10.71 4.63
C GLY A 95 -8.12 9.46 3.97
N GLY A 96 -9.46 9.39 3.84
CA GLY A 96 -10.16 8.31 3.15
C GLY A 96 -9.81 8.26 1.66
N ILE A 97 -9.80 9.41 0.98
CA ILE A 97 -9.39 9.50 -0.43
C ILE A 97 -7.93 9.07 -0.59
N ALA A 98 -7.02 9.56 0.25
CA ALA A 98 -5.61 9.17 0.20
C ALA A 98 -5.42 7.66 0.41
N ALA A 99 -6.12 7.06 1.37
CA ALA A 99 -6.09 5.61 1.59
C ALA A 99 -6.66 4.82 0.40
N TRP A 100 -7.75 5.30 -0.22
CA TRP A 100 -8.27 4.67 -1.44
C TRP A 100 -7.27 4.75 -2.60
N ILE A 101 -6.59 5.87 -2.79
CA ILE A 101 -5.54 6.00 -3.81
C ILE A 101 -4.43 4.98 -3.56
N ALA A 102 -3.90 4.91 -2.33
CA ALA A 102 -2.87 3.93 -1.95
C ALA A 102 -3.33 2.48 -2.19
N PHE A 103 -4.54 2.13 -1.76
CA PHE A 103 -5.13 0.81 -2.00
C PHE A 103 -5.18 0.43 -3.49
N LEU A 104 -5.60 1.38 -4.33
CA LEU A 104 -5.73 1.17 -5.77
C LEU A 104 -4.38 1.07 -6.50
N LEU A 105 -3.28 1.56 -5.92
CA LEU A 105 -1.94 1.33 -6.46
C LEU A 105 -1.60 -0.16 -6.53
N GLY A 106 -2.15 -1.00 -5.64
CA GLY A 106 -1.97 -2.46 -5.66
C GLY A 106 -2.23 -3.09 -7.04
N PRO A 107 -3.49 -3.14 -7.51
CA PRO A 107 -3.82 -3.71 -8.80
C PRO A 107 -3.37 -2.85 -9.99
N ILE A 108 -3.35 -1.51 -9.88
CA ILE A 108 -3.14 -0.62 -11.02
C ILE A 108 -1.65 -0.40 -11.32
N ALA A 109 -0.79 -0.35 -10.30
CA ALA A 109 0.62 -0.02 -10.44
C ALA A 109 1.55 -1.15 -9.99
N PHE A 110 1.38 -1.66 -8.76
CA PHE A 110 2.27 -2.68 -8.19
C PHE A 110 2.21 -4.00 -8.96
N LYS A 111 1.02 -4.52 -9.21
CA LYS A 111 0.84 -5.79 -9.94
C LYS A 111 1.58 -5.80 -11.30
N PRO A 112 1.33 -4.87 -12.24
CA PRO A 112 2.03 -4.90 -13.53
C PRO A 112 3.54 -4.66 -13.40
N ILE A 113 4.00 -3.90 -12.40
CA ILE A 113 5.43 -3.75 -12.12
C ILE A 113 6.05 -5.10 -11.71
N PHE A 114 5.44 -5.82 -10.78
CA PHE A 114 5.97 -7.12 -10.34
C PHE A 114 5.94 -8.17 -11.45
N GLU A 115 4.88 -8.22 -12.26
CA GLU A 115 4.80 -9.10 -13.43
C GLU A 115 5.91 -8.79 -14.44
N GLU A 116 6.22 -7.51 -14.66
CA GLU A 116 7.32 -7.11 -15.56
C GLU A 116 8.70 -7.46 -14.98
N MET A 117 8.89 -7.30 -13.67
CA MET A 117 10.12 -7.73 -12.98
C MET A 117 10.33 -9.24 -13.08
N GLU A 118 9.27 -10.03 -12.87
CA GLU A 118 9.33 -11.48 -12.98
C GLU A 118 9.68 -11.91 -14.41
N ALA A 119 9.03 -11.32 -15.41
CA ALA A 119 9.32 -11.59 -16.82
C ALA A 119 10.77 -11.22 -17.19
N ALA A 120 11.27 -10.08 -16.71
CA ALA A 120 12.65 -9.66 -16.93
C ALA A 120 13.65 -10.61 -16.25
N ALA A 121 13.36 -11.05 -15.03
CA ALA A 121 14.19 -12.03 -14.31
C ALA A 121 14.20 -13.39 -15.02
N ALA A 122 13.06 -13.86 -15.51
CA ALA A 122 12.96 -15.11 -16.26
C ALA A 122 13.77 -15.06 -17.57
N ALA A 123 13.70 -13.94 -18.30
CA ALA A 123 14.48 -13.74 -19.52
C ALA A 123 15.99 -13.82 -19.25
N MET A 124 16.48 -13.17 -18.19
CA MET A 124 17.89 -13.25 -17.78
C MET A 124 18.32 -14.67 -17.41
N LYS A 125 17.48 -15.43 -16.69
CA LYS A 125 17.76 -16.84 -16.33
C LYS A 125 17.80 -17.74 -17.56
N SER A 126 16.95 -17.51 -18.57
CA SER A 126 16.90 -18.30 -19.79
C SER A 126 18.03 -18.03 -20.79
N ALA A 127 18.75 -16.91 -20.65
CA ALA A 127 19.77 -16.48 -21.62
C ALA A 127 21.03 -17.37 -21.65
N GLY A 128 21.22 -18.25 -20.65
CA GLY A 128 22.33 -19.22 -20.62
C GLY A 128 23.73 -18.63 -20.51
N GLY A 129 23.85 -17.31 -20.30
CA GLY A 129 25.10 -16.55 -20.17
C GLY A 129 24.88 -15.27 -19.36
N PRO A 130 25.92 -14.42 -19.20
CA PRO A 130 25.79 -13.15 -18.48
C PRO A 130 24.66 -12.28 -19.07
N PRO A 131 23.86 -11.60 -18.23
CA PRO A 131 22.81 -10.70 -18.71
C PRO A 131 23.35 -9.67 -19.71
N THR A 132 22.65 -9.44 -20.82
CA THR A 132 23.00 -8.38 -21.76
C THR A 132 22.76 -7.01 -21.12
N GLN A 133 23.45 -5.97 -21.61
CA GLN A 133 23.24 -4.60 -21.11
C GLN A 133 21.77 -4.15 -21.22
N GLU A 134 21.07 -4.59 -22.27
CA GLU A 134 19.65 -4.30 -22.47
C GLU A 134 18.78 -4.96 -21.39
N MET A 135 19.07 -6.22 -21.02
CA MET A 135 18.35 -6.91 -19.94
C MET A 135 18.54 -6.23 -18.59
N VAL A 136 19.76 -5.79 -18.30
CA VAL A 136 20.09 -5.05 -17.07
C VAL A 136 19.36 -3.72 -17.05
N ALA A 137 19.45 -2.94 -18.13
CA ALA A 137 18.79 -1.64 -18.24
C ALA A 137 17.25 -1.74 -18.09
N ARG A 138 16.64 -2.81 -18.65
CA ARG A 138 15.21 -3.06 -18.47
C ARG A 138 14.86 -3.34 -17.01
N MET A 139 15.62 -4.18 -16.33
CA MET A 139 15.40 -4.48 -14.90
C MET A 139 15.54 -3.21 -14.04
N GLU A 140 16.57 -2.40 -14.28
CA GLU A 140 16.78 -1.14 -13.57
C GLU A 140 15.62 -0.16 -13.78
N ALA A 141 15.14 0.01 -15.01
CA ALA A 141 14.01 0.89 -15.32
C ALA A 141 12.72 0.48 -14.58
N VAL A 142 12.46 -0.82 -14.47
CA VAL A 142 11.29 -1.33 -13.74
C VAL A 142 11.45 -1.14 -12.22
N GLN A 143 12.65 -1.37 -11.69
CA GLN A 143 12.95 -1.11 -10.26
C GLN A 143 12.82 0.37 -9.91
N GLU A 144 13.26 1.28 -10.77
CA GLU A 144 13.04 2.71 -10.55
C GLU A 144 11.56 3.08 -10.57
N ARG A 145 10.76 2.44 -11.44
CA ARG A 145 9.31 2.64 -11.46
C ARG A 145 8.68 2.15 -10.16
N LEU A 146 9.11 1.00 -9.65
CA LEU A 146 8.70 0.49 -8.34
C LEU A 146 9.01 1.48 -7.22
N ALA A 147 10.25 1.98 -7.17
CA ALA A 147 10.67 2.94 -6.15
C ALA A 147 9.84 4.24 -6.17
N ARG A 148 9.49 4.75 -7.36
CA ARG A 148 8.60 5.91 -7.48
C ARG A 148 7.20 5.61 -6.94
N VAL A 149 6.63 4.46 -7.27
CA VAL A 149 5.30 4.05 -6.77
C VAL A 149 5.32 3.85 -5.25
N ASN A 150 6.38 3.25 -4.69
CA ASN A 150 6.58 3.13 -3.23
C ASN A 150 6.53 4.49 -2.52
N VAL A 151 7.19 5.52 -3.09
CA VAL A 151 7.18 6.87 -2.53
C VAL A 151 5.76 7.46 -2.57
N VAL A 152 5.07 7.35 -3.70
CA VAL A 152 3.69 7.83 -3.82
C VAL A 152 2.79 7.14 -2.80
N ASP A 153 2.90 5.82 -2.65
CA ASP A 153 2.12 5.04 -1.69
C ASP A 153 2.38 5.51 -0.25
N LEU A 154 3.64 5.64 0.16
CA LEU A 154 3.98 6.10 1.52
C LEU A 154 3.53 7.54 1.78
N VAL A 155 3.56 8.42 0.78
CA VAL A 155 3.03 9.78 0.92
C VAL A 155 1.51 9.75 1.12
N MET A 156 0.78 8.95 0.33
CA MET A 156 -0.67 8.79 0.48
C MET A 156 -1.05 8.20 1.84
N LEU A 157 -0.34 7.14 2.27
CA LEU A 157 -0.54 6.54 3.60
C LEU A 157 -0.19 7.53 4.71
N GLY A 158 0.87 8.33 4.54
CA GLY A 158 1.24 9.39 5.48
C GLY A 158 0.16 10.45 5.63
N ILE A 159 -0.39 10.94 4.50
CA ILE A 159 -1.54 11.87 4.50
C ILE A 159 -2.73 11.25 5.23
N ALA A 160 -3.05 9.98 4.92
CA ALA A 160 -4.15 9.27 5.57
C ALA A 160 -3.96 9.19 7.09
N VAL A 161 -2.80 8.76 7.56
CA VAL A 161 -2.51 8.65 9.00
C VAL A 161 -2.58 10.02 9.69
N VAL A 162 -1.95 11.05 9.12
CA VAL A 162 -1.90 12.38 9.74
C VAL A 162 -3.29 12.98 9.85
N THR A 163 -4.08 12.96 8.77
CA THR A 163 -5.42 13.53 8.76
C THR A 163 -6.37 12.80 9.71
N MET A 164 -6.33 11.46 9.74
CA MET A 164 -7.12 10.64 10.66
C MET A 164 -6.72 10.87 12.12
N ALA A 165 -5.42 11.01 12.40
CA ALA A 165 -4.92 11.27 13.74
C ALA A 165 -5.25 12.68 14.25
N ILE A 166 -5.42 13.64 13.35
CA ILE A 166 -5.83 15.02 13.67
C ILE A 166 -7.35 15.11 13.83
N ALA A 167 -8.14 14.41 13.00
CA ALA A 167 -9.59 14.44 13.00
C ALA A 167 -10.23 14.19 14.37
N ARG A 168 -9.57 13.44 15.27
CA ARG A 168 -10.03 13.22 16.65
C ARG A 168 -10.02 14.47 17.55
N TYR A 169 -9.41 15.57 17.09
CA TYR A 169 -9.24 16.82 17.84
C TYR A 169 -9.91 18.02 17.18
N LEU A 170 -10.58 17.82 16.05
CA LEU A 170 -11.26 18.88 15.30
C LEU A 170 -12.73 19.02 15.70
#